data_AF-A0A5C7A7N9-F1
#
_entry.id   AF-A0A5C7A7N9-F1
#
_cell.length_a   1.000
_cell.length_b   1.000
_cell.length_c   1.000
_cell.angle_alpha   90.00
_cell.angle_beta   90.00
_cell.angle_gamma   90.00
#
_symmetry.space_group_name_H-M   'P 1'
#
loop_
_entity.id
_entity.type
_entity.pdbx_description
1 polymer ?
#
loop_
_entity_poly.entity_id
_entity_poly.type
_entity_poly.pdbx_seq_one_letter_code
_entity_poly.pdbx_strand_id
1 'polypeptide(L)'
;MPYRGFVQEQASPAQRWAVALLCALVLISVAAVAPWAARPWPPLAHISGIYGAATAMIDLATFWLLISTPRPHRSHVIVASAYLFASLMAVLHVLTFPGALFADRAIFGSPHAVSWLFVGWRAGFGLFVVWAILAETDSVGPAGRGRRPGRCWPPCWPPARWR
;
A
#
# COMPACT_ATOMS: atom_id res chain seq x y z
N MET A 1 -22.86 11.41 -10.52
CA MET A 1 -22.68 10.73 -9.23
C MET A 1 -21.78 11.58 -8.33
N PRO A 2 -22.31 12.17 -7.24
CA PRO A 2 -21.55 13.07 -6.36
C PRO A 2 -20.93 12.27 -5.20
N TYR A 3 -19.81 11.58 -5.45
CA TYR A 3 -19.02 10.89 -4.42
C TYR A 3 -17.73 11.65 -4.08
N ARG A 4 -17.75 12.99 -4.16
CA ARG A 4 -16.57 13.83 -3.89
C ARG A 4 -16.40 14.24 -2.41
N GLY A 5 -17.38 13.93 -1.55
CA GLY A 5 -17.35 14.31 -0.13
C GLY A 5 -16.44 13.43 0.74
N PHE A 6 -16.39 12.11 0.49
CA PHE A 6 -15.70 11.17 1.38
C PHE A 6 -14.19 11.02 1.14
N VAL A 7 -13.69 11.43 -0.03
CA VAL A 7 -12.26 11.32 -0.38
C VAL A 7 -11.42 12.48 0.20
N GLN A 8 -12.09 13.51 0.73
CA GLN A 8 -11.49 14.70 1.35
C GLN A 8 -11.93 14.84 2.83
N GLU A 9 -12.34 13.77 3.49
CA GLU A 9 -12.50 13.78 4.94
C GLU A 9 -11.09 13.89 5.55
N GLN A 10 -10.65 15.13 5.80
CA GLN A 10 -9.40 15.37 6.52
C GLN A 10 -9.47 14.60 7.83
N ALA A 11 -8.50 13.71 8.05
CA ALA A 11 -8.47 12.84 9.23
C ALA A 11 -8.79 13.66 10.49
N SER A 12 -9.84 13.23 11.20
CA SER A 12 -10.28 13.91 12.41
C SER A 12 -9.14 13.91 13.44
N PRO A 13 -9.11 14.86 14.39
CA PRO A 13 -8.09 14.87 15.44
C PRO A 13 -7.99 13.51 16.16
N ALA A 14 -9.14 12.85 16.40
CA ALA A 14 -9.20 11.52 16.99
C ALA A 14 -8.56 10.44 16.10
N GLN A 15 -8.77 10.47 14.78
CA GLN A 15 -8.10 9.54 13.84
C GLN A 15 -6.59 9.77 13.80
N ARG A 16 -6.12 11.02 13.85
CA ARG A 16 -4.68 11.33 13.91
C ARG A 16 -4.06 10.81 15.20
N TRP A 17 -4.73 10.98 16.33
CA TRP A 17 -4.31 10.43 17.62
C TRP A 17 -4.31 8.90 17.62
N ALA A 18 -5.31 8.26 17.02
CA ALA A 18 -5.37 6.81 16.89
C ALA A 18 -4.21 6.27 16.03
N VAL A 19 -3.92 6.90 14.90
CA VAL A 19 -2.75 6.54 14.06
C VAL A 19 -1.45 6.79 14.80
N ALA A 20 -1.32 7.93 15.50
CA ALA A 20 -0.12 8.24 16.29
C ALA A 20 0.09 7.22 17.42
N LEU A 21 -0.97 6.83 18.13
CA LEU A 21 -0.94 5.77 19.13
C LEU A 21 -0.55 4.42 18.52
N LEU A 22 -1.10 4.08 17.36
CA LEU A 22 -0.75 2.85 16.64
C LEU A 22 0.75 2.85 16.25
N CYS A 23 1.23 3.96 15.69
CA CYS A 23 2.65 4.13 15.36
C CYS A 23 3.53 4.03 16.62
N ALA A 24 3.14 4.70 17.71
CA ALA A 24 3.85 4.64 18.98
C ALA A 24 3.87 3.22 19.55
N LEU A 25 2.74 2.51 19.52
CA LEU A 25 2.64 1.13 19.96
C LEU A 25 3.59 0.23 19.16
N VAL A 26 3.62 0.38 17.84
CA VAL A 26 4.55 -0.36 16.97
C VAL A 26 6.01 -0.06 17.33
N LEU A 27 6.36 1.21 17.51
CA LEU A 27 7.72 1.62 17.88
C LEU A 27 8.14 1.08 19.26
N ILE A 28 7.23 1.15 20.25
CA ILE A 28 7.45 0.60 21.59
C ILE A 28 7.63 -0.91 21.52
N SER A 29 6.82 -1.61 20.73
CA SER A 29 6.93 -3.05 20.53
C SER A 29 8.29 -3.43 19.95
N VAL A 30 8.75 -2.70 18.92
CA VAL A 30 10.08 -2.91 18.33
C VAL A 30 11.19 -2.64 19.34
N ALA A 31 11.10 -1.53 20.10
CA ALA A 31 12.07 -1.18 21.12
C ALA A 31 12.12 -2.22 22.26
N ALA A 32 10.97 -2.78 22.64
CA ALA A 32 10.87 -3.84 23.63
C ALA A 32 11.56 -5.12 23.14
N VAL A 33 11.45 -5.49 21.87
CA VAL A 33 12.06 -6.73 21.34
C VAL A 33 13.54 -6.55 20.94
N ALA A 34 13.99 -5.31 20.72
CA ALA A 34 15.36 -4.99 20.32
C ALA A 34 16.49 -5.67 21.13
N PRO A 35 16.47 -5.75 22.47
CA PRO A 35 17.53 -6.41 23.24
C PRO A 35 17.63 -7.93 23.00
N TRP A 36 16.58 -8.56 22.45
CA TRP A 36 16.58 -9.99 22.11
C TRP A 36 16.91 -10.26 20.63
N ALA A 37 17.06 -9.22 19.80
CA ALA A 37 17.29 -9.37 18.36
C ALA A 37 18.62 -10.06 18.01
N ALA A 38 19.63 -9.97 18.89
CA ALA A 38 20.94 -10.59 18.68
C ALA A 38 20.99 -12.09 19.07
N ARG A 39 19.97 -12.61 19.76
CA ARG A 39 19.93 -14.03 20.13
C ARG A 39 19.37 -14.83 18.94
N PRO A 40 20.10 -15.81 18.38
CA PRO A 40 19.56 -16.64 17.31
C PRO A 40 18.48 -17.58 17.86
N TRP A 41 17.27 -17.48 17.31
CA TRP A 41 16.16 -18.38 17.64
C TRP A 41 16.21 -19.63 16.75
N PRO A 42 15.57 -20.74 17.16
CA PRO A 42 15.47 -21.92 16.32
C PRO A 42 14.94 -21.56 14.93
N PRO A 43 15.59 -22.01 13.84
CA PRO A 43 15.18 -21.67 12.49
C PRO A 43 13.84 -22.33 12.16
N LEU A 44 12.78 -21.52 12.11
CA LEU A 44 11.42 -21.93 11.76
C LEU A 44 11.18 -21.63 10.28
N ALA A 45 11.88 -22.34 9.39
CA ALA A 45 11.84 -22.10 7.94
C ALA A 45 10.41 -22.18 7.36
N HIS A 46 9.56 -23.05 7.92
CA HIS A 46 8.18 -23.23 7.49
C HIS A 46 7.32 -21.98 7.74
N ILE A 47 7.56 -21.27 8.85
CA ILE A 47 6.85 -20.02 9.15
C ILE A 47 7.20 -18.95 8.12
N SER A 48 8.47 -18.88 7.71
CA SER A 48 8.93 -17.92 6.70
C SER A 48 8.27 -18.18 5.33
N GLY A 49 8.14 -19.46 4.96
CA GLY A 49 7.41 -19.87 3.75
C GLY A 49 5.93 -19.50 3.78
N ILE A 50 5.24 -19.80 4.90
CA ILE A 50 3.82 -19.43 5.09
C ILE A 50 3.64 -17.91 5.03
N TYR A 51 4.50 -17.15 5.70
CA TYR A 51 4.47 -15.69 5.68
C TYR A 51 4.64 -15.13 4.27
N GLY A 52 5.64 -15.61 3.52
CA GLY A 52 5.89 -15.16 2.15
C GLY A 52 4.73 -15.51 1.21
N ALA A 53 4.15 -16.71 1.33
CA ALA A 53 3.01 -17.13 0.52
C ALA A 53 1.74 -16.31 0.83
N ALA A 54 1.46 -16.08 2.12
CA ALA A 54 0.34 -15.23 2.53
C ALA A 54 0.51 -13.80 2.03
N THR A 55 1.73 -13.25 2.11
CA THR A 55 2.05 -11.91 1.59
C THR A 55 1.84 -11.84 0.07
N ALA A 56 2.33 -12.83 -0.68
CA ALA A 56 2.13 -12.91 -2.12
C ALA A 56 0.63 -12.94 -2.51
N MET A 57 -0.18 -13.70 -1.77
CA MET A 57 -1.62 -13.80 -1.99
C MET A 57 -2.34 -12.47 -1.70
N ILE A 58 -2.03 -11.82 -0.57
CA ILE A 58 -2.64 -10.54 -0.19
C ILE A 58 -2.28 -9.45 -1.20
N ASP A 59 -1.01 -9.39 -1.62
CA ASP A 59 -0.56 -8.41 -2.61
C ASP A 59 -1.22 -8.63 -3.97
N LEU A 60 -1.37 -9.90 -4.41
CA LEU A 60 -2.05 -10.23 -5.66
C LEU A 60 -3.55 -9.90 -5.60
N ALA A 61 -4.21 -10.19 -4.48
CA ALA A 61 -5.61 -9.83 -4.26
C ALA A 61 -5.78 -8.30 -4.29
N THR A 62 -4.86 -7.56 -3.66
CA THR A 62 -4.87 -6.09 -3.66
C THR A 62 -4.67 -5.52 -5.06
N PHE A 63 -3.74 -6.09 -5.84
CA PHE A 63 -3.57 -5.76 -7.26
C PHE A 63 -4.87 -5.96 -8.06
N TRP A 64 -5.53 -7.12 -7.89
CA TRP A 64 -6.80 -7.44 -8.56
C TRP A 64 -7.93 -6.47 -8.18
N LEU A 65 -8.00 -6.08 -6.90
CA LEU A 65 -8.98 -5.09 -6.45
C LEU A 65 -8.72 -3.71 -7.06
N LEU A 66 -7.46 -3.29 -7.12
CA LEU A 66 -7.11 -1.99 -7.70
C LEU A 66 -7.34 -1.93 -9.21
N ILE A 67 -6.98 -2.99 -9.95
CA ILE A 67 -7.12 -3.00 -11.42
C ILE A 67 -8.58 -3.17 -11.88
N SER A 68 -9.43 -3.79 -11.06
CA SER A 68 -10.86 -3.96 -11.36
C SER A 68 -11.70 -2.69 -11.20
N THR A 69 -11.10 -1.59 -10.70
CA THR A 69 -11.79 -0.31 -10.54
C THR A 69 -12.11 0.31 -11.92
N PRO A 70 -13.38 0.66 -12.22
CA PRO A 70 -13.75 1.26 -13.49
C PRO A 70 -13.18 2.67 -13.63
N ARG A 71 -12.39 2.89 -14.70
CA ARG A 71 -11.66 4.15 -15.01
C ARG A 71 -10.59 4.51 -13.96
N PRO A 72 -9.54 3.69 -13.78
CA PRO A 72 -8.50 3.96 -12.81
C PRO A 72 -7.69 5.20 -13.23
N HIS A 73 -7.37 6.05 -12.26
CA HIS A 73 -6.44 7.17 -12.47
C HIS A 73 -5.00 6.65 -12.65
N ARG A 74 -4.10 7.46 -13.24
CA ARG A 74 -2.70 7.05 -13.46
C ARG A 74 -2.01 6.60 -12.18
N SER A 75 -2.22 7.32 -11.07
CA SER A 75 -1.72 6.96 -9.75
C SER A 75 -2.20 5.60 -9.27
N HIS A 76 -3.49 5.28 -9.48
CA HIS A 76 -4.07 3.99 -9.10
C HIS A 76 -3.45 2.82 -9.85
N VAL A 77 -3.20 2.98 -11.16
CA VAL A 77 -2.55 1.94 -11.97
C VAL A 77 -1.10 1.71 -11.50
N ILE A 78 -0.36 2.79 -11.18
CA ILE A 78 1.01 2.68 -10.67
C ILE A 78 1.04 1.95 -9.32
N VAL A 79 0.10 2.27 -8.42
CA VAL A 79 -0.04 1.56 -7.14
C VAL A 79 -0.40 0.09 -7.37
N ALA A 80 -1.29 -0.22 -8.31
CA ALA A 80 -1.61 -1.60 -8.67
C ALA A 80 -0.34 -2.34 -9.14
N SER A 81 0.45 -1.74 -10.05
CA SER A 81 1.73 -2.31 -10.48
C SER A 81 2.72 -2.52 -9.33
N ALA A 82 2.72 -1.64 -8.32
CA ALA A 82 3.53 -1.80 -7.11
C ALA A 82 3.17 -3.09 -6.35
N TYR A 83 1.88 -3.37 -6.20
CA TYR A 83 1.38 -4.59 -5.56
C TYR A 83 1.66 -5.85 -6.39
N LEU A 84 1.58 -5.77 -7.72
CA LEU A 84 1.99 -6.89 -8.59
C LEU A 84 3.49 -7.19 -8.43
N PHE A 85 4.32 -6.16 -8.43
CA PHE A 85 5.76 -6.28 -8.16
C PHE A 85 6.02 -6.91 -6.79
N ALA A 86 5.31 -6.44 -5.75
CA ALA A 86 5.45 -6.98 -4.39
C ALA A 86 5.06 -8.47 -4.31
N SER A 87 3.96 -8.86 -4.96
CA SER A 87 3.54 -10.27 -5.03
C SER A 87 4.59 -11.14 -5.71
N LEU A 88 5.16 -10.69 -6.84
CA LEU A 88 6.22 -11.42 -7.53
C LEU A 88 7.49 -11.54 -6.67
N MET A 89 7.88 -10.47 -5.99
CA MET A 89 9.02 -10.49 -5.07
C MET A 89 8.78 -11.42 -3.87
N ALA A 90 7.57 -11.46 -3.32
CA ALA A 90 7.20 -12.38 -2.25
C ALA A 90 7.29 -13.85 -2.71
N VAL A 91 6.85 -14.17 -3.93
CA VAL A 91 7.03 -15.50 -4.53
C VAL A 91 8.51 -15.84 -4.67
N LEU A 92 9.32 -14.93 -5.22
CA LEU A 92 10.77 -15.12 -5.32
C LEU A 92 11.43 -15.29 -3.94
N HIS A 93 10.95 -14.58 -2.93
CA HIS A 93 11.44 -14.69 -1.56
C HIS A 93 11.17 -16.08 -0.96
N VAL A 94 9.98 -16.64 -1.16
CA VAL A 94 9.65 -18.02 -0.76
C VAL A 94 10.53 -19.04 -1.51
N LEU A 95 10.77 -18.82 -2.81
CA LEU A 95 11.60 -19.70 -3.63
C LEU A 95 13.10 -19.68 -3.25
N THR A 96 13.58 -18.53 -2.76
CA THR A 96 14.99 -18.32 -2.39
C THR A 96 15.26 -18.71 -0.93
N PHE A 97 14.23 -18.83 -0.08
CA PHE A 97 14.40 -19.19 1.32
C PHE A 97 14.75 -20.68 1.51
N PRO A 98 15.92 -21.02 2.10
CA PRO A 98 16.31 -22.41 2.36
C PRO A 98 15.35 -23.04 3.39
N GLY A 99 14.77 -24.20 3.07
CA GLY A 99 13.82 -24.89 3.95
C GLY A 99 12.34 -24.52 3.77
N ALA A 100 11.99 -23.63 2.83
CA ALA A 100 10.59 -23.31 2.52
C ALA A 100 9.92 -24.37 1.63
N LEU A 101 10.69 -25.02 0.73
CA LEU A 101 10.20 -26.04 -0.19
C LEU A 101 10.98 -27.37 -0.10
N PHE A 102 12.27 -27.33 0.25
CA PHE A 102 13.11 -28.52 0.45
C PHE A 102 13.96 -28.37 1.71
N ALA A 103 13.98 -29.41 2.54
CA ALA A 103 14.52 -29.40 3.91
C ALA A 103 15.99 -28.94 4.01
N ASP A 104 16.82 -29.18 2.99
CA ASP A 104 18.27 -29.02 3.10
C ASP A 104 18.90 -28.05 2.08
N ARG A 105 18.10 -27.34 1.27
CA ARG A 105 18.64 -26.50 0.19
C ARG A 105 17.68 -25.42 -0.31
N ALA A 106 18.21 -24.21 -0.55
CA ALA A 106 17.55 -23.19 -1.34
C ALA A 106 17.60 -23.57 -2.83
N ILE A 107 16.51 -23.33 -3.58
CA ILE A 107 16.43 -23.68 -5.01
C ILE A 107 17.27 -22.70 -5.86
N PHE A 108 17.43 -21.46 -5.39
CA PHE A 108 18.31 -20.44 -5.98
C PHE A 108 18.97 -19.59 -4.87
N GLY A 109 20.25 -19.25 -5.06
CA GLY A 109 20.91 -18.13 -4.36
C GLY A 109 21.70 -18.47 -3.08
N SER A 110 22.75 -17.70 -2.84
CA SER A 110 23.52 -17.69 -1.58
C SER A 110 22.74 -16.96 -0.47
N PRO A 111 23.09 -17.10 0.82
CA PRO A 111 22.45 -16.36 1.91
C PRO A 111 22.38 -14.83 1.70
N HIS A 112 23.33 -14.29 0.94
CA HIS A 112 23.36 -12.88 0.54
C HIS A 112 22.24 -12.53 -0.46
N ALA A 113 21.88 -13.43 -1.37
CA ALA A 113 20.86 -13.20 -2.38
C ALA A 113 19.47 -12.94 -1.77
N VAL A 114 19.10 -13.66 -0.70
CA VAL A 114 17.84 -13.44 0.03
C VAL A 114 17.80 -12.03 0.63
N SER A 115 18.90 -11.59 1.21
CA SER A 115 19.01 -10.25 1.83
C SER A 115 18.88 -9.15 0.78
N TRP A 116 19.57 -9.29 -0.35
CA TRP A 116 19.48 -8.34 -1.47
C TRP A 116 18.10 -8.32 -2.12
N LEU A 117 17.45 -9.49 -2.23
CA LEU A 117 16.09 -9.59 -2.73
C LEU A 117 15.11 -8.84 -1.83
N PHE A 118 15.24 -9.00 -0.51
CA PHE A 118 14.44 -8.24 0.44
C PHE A 118 14.65 -6.73 0.32
N VAL A 119 15.91 -6.27 0.23
CA VAL A 119 16.21 -4.84 0.02
C VAL A 119 15.63 -4.33 -1.29
N GLY A 120 15.79 -5.09 -2.39
CA GLY A 120 15.23 -4.76 -3.70
C GLY A 120 13.71 -4.70 -3.69
N TRP A 121 13.05 -5.62 -2.99
CA TRP A 121 11.60 -5.60 -2.79
C TRP A 121 11.15 -4.33 -2.07
N ARG A 122 11.77 -3.99 -0.93
CA ARG A 122 11.42 -2.79 -0.16
C ARG A 122 11.70 -1.49 -0.92
N ALA A 123 12.86 -1.41 -1.58
CA ALA A 123 13.24 -0.24 -2.36
C ALA A 123 12.36 -0.05 -3.61
N GLY A 124 12.11 -1.14 -4.34
CA GLY A 124 11.24 -1.13 -5.52
C GLY A 124 9.83 -0.71 -5.19
N PHE A 125 9.23 -1.28 -4.15
CA PHE A 125 7.90 -0.88 -3.69
C PHE A 125 7.85 0.61 -3.29
N GLY A 126 8.85 1.09 -2.54
CA GLY A 126 8.95 2.50 -2.18
C GLY A 126 9.04 3.43 -3.40
N LEU A 127 9.81 3.05 -4.42
CA LEU A 127 9.93 3.82 -5.66
C LEU A 127 8.60 3.92 -6.40
N PHE A 128 7.83 2.83 -6.49
CA PHE A 128 6.50 2.86 -7.09
C PHE A 128 5.53 3.77 -6.33
N VAL A 129 5.58 3.77 -5.00
CA VAL A 129 4.74 4.67 -4.18
C VAL A 129 5.11 6.13 -4.41
N VAL A 130 6.39 6.48 -4.40
CA VAL A 130 6.84 7.84 -4.71
C VAL A 130 6.41 8.24 -6.12
N TRP A 131 6.53 7.34 -7.10
CA TRP A 131 6.08 7.58 -8.46
C TRP A 131 4.56 7.81 -8.55
N ALA A 132 3.76 7.04 -7.81
CA ALA A 132 2.32 7.23 -7.75
C ALA A 132 1.95 8.61 -7.16
N ILE A 133 2.67 9.07 -6.14
CA ILE A 133 2.49 10.41 -5.55
C ILE A 133 2.83 11.48 -6.57
N LEU A 134 3.97 11.37 -7.27
CA LEU A 134 4.39 12.32 -8.30
C LEU A 134 3.38 12.39 -9.46
N ALA A 135 2.90 11.24 -9.93
CA ALA A 135 1.91 11.16 -10.99
C ALA A 135 0.56 11.78 -10.61
N GLU A 136 0.18 11.71 -9.32
CA GLU A 136 -0.99 12.41 -8.81
C GLU A 136 -0.76 13.93 -8.76
N THR A 137 0.41 14.39 -8.30
CA THR A 137 0.73 15.82 -8.24
C THR A 137 0.76 16.49 -9.61
N ASP A 138 1.26 15.79 -10.65
CA ASP A 138 1.27 16.29 -12.03
C ASP A 138 -0.16 16.42 -12.60
N SER A 139 -1.06 15.53 -12.18
CA SER A 139 -2.47 15.54 -12.58
C SER A 139 -3.25 16.71 -11.95
N VAL A 140 -2.74 17.26 -10.84
CA VAL A 140 -3.26 18.46 -10.13
C VAL A 140 -2.57 19.76 -10.62
N GLY A 141 -1.84 19.70 -11.74
CA GLY A 141 -1.16 20.86 -12.34
C GLY A 141 -2.06 22.09 -12.58
N PRO A 142 -1.46 23.29 -12.74
CA PRO A 142 -2.14 24.60 -12.70
C PRO A 142 -3.29 24.80 -13.71
N ALA A 143 -3.44 23.92 -14.70
CA ALA A 143 -4.54 23.91 -15.67
C ALA A 143 -5.93 23.68 -15.03
N GLY A 144 -6.01 23.14 -13.81
CA GLY A 144 -7.27 22.98 -13.06
C GLY A 144 -7.80 24.25 -12.38
N ARG A 145 -7.00 25.32 -12.30
CA ARG A 145 -7.35 26.56 -11.57
C ARG A 145 -8.18 27.56 -12.39
N GLY A 146 -8.67 27.16 -13.56
CA GLY A 146 -9.32 28.05 -14.54
C GLY A 146 -10.82 27.82 -14.79
N ARG A 147 -11.48 26.83 -14.18
CA ARG A 147 -12.93 26.64 -14.36
C ARG A 147 -13.68 27.11 -13.13
N ARG A 148 -13.86 28.43 -13.01
CA ARG A 148 -15.02 28.98 -12.27
C ARG A 148 -16.26 28.43 -12.96
N PRO A 149 -17.11 27.59 -12.33
CA PRO A 149 -18.47 27.42 -12.83
C PRO A 149 -19.10 28.81 -12.67
N GLY A 150 -19.47 29.43 -13.78
CA GLY A 150 -20.21 30.67 -13.75
C GLY A 150 -21.37 30.51 -12.77
N ARG A 151 -21.39 31.39 -11.76
CA ARG A 151 -22.61 31.68 -11.00
C ARG A 151 -23.64 32.14 -12.02
N CYS A 152 -24.48 31.23 -12.47
CA CYS A 152 -25.82 31.55 -12.91
C CYS A 152 -26.73 30.47 -12.33
N TRP A 153 -27.81 30.94 -11.71
CA TRP A 153 -29.03 30.26 -11.27
C TRP A 153 -29.32 30.38 -9.76
N PRO A 154 -30.20 31.33 -9.37
CA PRO A 154 -30.97 31.19 -8.15
C PRO A 154 -32.15 30.22 -8.39
N PRO A 155 -32.57 29.43 -7.39
CA PRO A 155 -33.89 28.81 -7.42
C PRO A 155 -34.90 29.82 -6.86
N CYS A 156 -35.52 30.61 -7.73
CA CYS A 156 -36.74 31.33 -7.37
C CYS A 156 -37.94 30.36 -7.46
N TRP A 157 -38.22 29.66 -6.36
CA TRP A 157 -39.48 28.94 -6.19
C TRP A 157 -40.55 29.92 -5.69
N PRO A 158 -41.71 30.07 -6.36
CA PRO A 158 -42.80 30.89 -5.81
C PRO A 158 -43.47 30.16 -4.63
N PRO A 159 -43.94 30.88 -3.60
CA PRO A 159 -44.65 30.25 -2.48
C PRO A 159 -45.99 29.69 -2.97
N ALA A 160 -46.16 28.37 -2.86
CA ALA A 160 -47.44 27.70 -3.07
C ALA A 160 -48.43 28.18 -2.01
N ARG A 161 -49.40 29.00 -2.42
CA ARG A 161 -50.57 29.36 -1.62
C ARG A 161 -51.55 28.19 -1.70
N TRP A 162 -51.71 27.46 -0.61
CA TRP A 162 -52.83 26.53 -0.42
C TRP A 162 -54.02 27.32 0.16
N ARG A 163 -55.16 27.25 -0.53
CA ARG A 163 -56.48 27.65 -0.04
C ARG A 163 -57.25 26.40 0.38
#